data_AF-A0A3B9SVM3-F1
#
_entry.id   AF-A0A3B9SVM3-F1
#
_cell.length_a   1.000
_cell.length_b   1.000
_cell.length_c   1.000
_cell.angle_alpha   90.00
_cell.angle_beta   90.00
_cell.angle_gamma   90.00
#
_symmetry.space_group_name_H-M   'P 1'
#
loop_
_entity.id
_entity.type
_entity.pdbx_description
1 polymer ?
#
loop_
_entity_poly.entity_id
_entity_poly.type
_entity_poly.pdbx_seq_one_letter_code
_entity_poly.pdbx_strand_id
1 'polypeptide(L)' 'EARGEARGRIEKTREAICKFMTKRFGIDPGETTQRIKQIPDLETLDNLMEELFAANTKEEAQVIIDRYITRTLQ' A
#
# COMPACT_ATOMS: atom_id res chain seq x y z
N GLU A 1 -18.27 10.33 14.99
CA GLU A 1 -18.18 10.45 13.51
C GLU A 1 -16.74 10.45 12.98
N ALA A 2 -15.79 11.20 13.57
CA ALA A 2 -14.39 11.25 13.12
C ALA A 2 -13.65 9.90 12.93
N ARG A 3 -13.94 8.87 13.75
CA ARG A 3 -13.31 7.54 13.63
C ARG A 3 -13.71 6.80 12.34
N GLY A 4 -14.94 7.04 11.85
CA GLY A 4 -15.43 6.43 10.61
C GLY A 4 -14.72 7.00 9.39
N GLU A 5 -14.54 8.32 9.36
CA GLU A 5 -13.82 9.01 8.28
C GLU A 5 -12.36 8.59 8.20
N ALA A 6 -11.66 8.51 9.34
CA ALA A 6 -10.26 8.09 9.38
C ALA A 6 -10.08 6.66 8.83
N ARG A 7 -10.94 5.72 9.25
CA ARG A 7 -10.93 4.34 8.73
C ARG A 7 -11.27 4.28 7.24
N GLY A 8 -12.24 5.08 6.79
CA GLY A 8 -12.62 5.16 5.38
C GLY A 8 -11.49 5.68 4.49
N ARG A 9 -10.72 6.67 4.96
CA ARG A 9 -9.54 7.18 4.23
C ARG A 9 -8.46 6.12 4.12
N ILE A 10 -8.14 5.44 5.23
CA ILE A 10 -7.15 4.35 5.24
C ILE A 10 -7.52 3.29 4.21
N GLU A 11 -8.76 2.77 4.25
CA GLU A 11 -9.15 1.70 3.32
C GLU A 11 -9.11 2.15 1.85
N LYS A 12 -9.55 3.39 1.58
CA LYS A 12 -9.48 3.96 0.23
C LYS A 12 -8.05 4.09 -0.28
N THR A 13 -7.10 4.48 0.58
CA THR A 13 -5.68 4.54 0.19
C THR A 13 -5.12 3.13 -0.08
N ARG A 14 -5.48 2.13 0.72
CA ARG A 14 -5.09 0.73 0.45
C ARG A 14 -5.61 0.23 -0.89
N GLU A 15 -6.87 0.50 -1.21
CA GLU A 15 -7.47 0.17 -2.50
C GLU A 15 -6.76 0.88 -3.66
N ALA A 16 -6.39 2.15 -3.48
CA ALA A 16 -5.67 2.92 -4.48
C ALA A 16 -4.29 2.32 -4.79
N ILE A 17 -3.53 1.93 -3.75
CA ILE A 17 -2.25 1.26 -3.91
C ILE A 17 -2.42 -0.07 -4.64
N CYS A 18 -3.39 -0.91 -4.25
CA CYS A 18 -3.63 -2.19 -4.91
C CYS A 18 -3.98 -2.00 -6.40
N LYS A 19 -4.86 -1.05 -6.71
CA LYS A 19 -5.24 -0.72 -8.08
C LYS A 19 -4.05 -0.23 -8.89
N PHE A 20 -3.17 0.59 -8.29
CA PHE A 20 -1.94 1.04 -8.94
C PHE A 20 -1.01 -0.12 -9.25
N MET A 21 -0.78 -1.02 -8.29
CA MET A 21 0.08 -2.20 -8.47
C MET A 21 -0.44 -3.12 -9.58
N THR A 22 -1.75 -3.36 -9.63
CA THR A 22 -2.36 -4.13 -10.71
C THR A 22 -2.24 -3.43 -12.06
N LYS A 23 -2.48 -2.11 -12.13
CA LYS A 23 -2.47 -1.36 -13.39
C LYS A 23 -1.08 -1.14 -13.97
N ARG A 24 -0.09 -0.85 -13.12
CA ARG A 24 1.28 -0.54 -13.54
C ARG A 24 2.12 -1.79 -13.74
N PHE A 25 1.97 -2.77 -12.84
CA PHE A 25 2.88 -3.92 -12.78
C PHE A 25 2.18 -5.27 -13.02
N GLY A 26 0.86 -5.28 -13.25
CA GLY A 26 0.12 -6.51 -13.50
C GLY A 26 0.07 -7.48 -12.31
N ILE A 27 0.25 -6.97 -11.08
CA ILE A 27 0.27 -7.80 -9.86
C ILE A 27 -1.16 -8.17 -9.45
N ASP A 28 -1.32 -9.40 -8.96
CA ASP A 28 -2.57 -9.85 -8.37
C ASP A 28 -2.94 -8.94 -7.17
N PRO A 29 -4.10 -8.27 -7.24
CA PRO A 29 -4.57 -7.45 -6.13
C PRO A 29 -4.78 -8.26 -4.84
N GLY A 30 -5.07 -9.56 -4.90
CA GLY A 30 -5.35 -10.38 -3.71
C GLY A 30 -4.18 -10.43 -2.73
N GLU A 31 -3.01 -10.83 -3.22
CA GLU A 31 -1.78 -10.92 -2.42
C GLU A 31 -1.33 -9.54 -1.92
N THR A 32 -1.36 -8.54 -2.81
CA THR A 32 -0.96 -7.16 -2.50
C THR A 32 -1.87 -6.54 -1.44
N THR A 33 -3.18 -6.78 -1.51
CA THR A 33 -4.17 -6.27 -0.55
C THR A 33 -3.95 -6.85 0.84
N GLN A 34 -3.70 -8.16 0.96
CA GLN A 34 -3.47 -8.78 2.27
C GLN A 34 -2.21 -8.22 2.95
N ARG A 35 -1.18 -7.94 2.16
CA ARG A 35 0.07 -7.37 2.64
C ARG A 35 -0.09 -5.92 3.09
N ILE A 36 -0.75 -5.09 2.29
CA ILE A 36 -1.00 -3.66 2.59
C ILE A 36 -1.96 -3.47 3.78
N LYS A 37 -2.89 -4.42 4.02
CA LYS A 37 -3.80 -4.39 5.19
C LYS A 37 -3.08 -4.40 6.53
N GLN A 38 -1.82 -4.83 6.57
CA GLN A 38 -1.00 -4.84 7.78
C GLN A 38 -0.51 -3.44 8.18
N ILE A 39 -0.57 -2.46 7.28
CA ILE A 39 -0.17 -1.07 7.53
C ILE A 39 -1.34 -0.32 8.18
N PRO A 40 -1.24 0.11 9.46
CA PRO A 40 -2.38 0.60 10.24
C PRO A 40 -2.71 2.07 10.01
N ASP A 41 -1.77 2.86 9.52
CA ASP A 41 -1.87 4.32 9.48
C ASP A 41 -1.81 4.87 8.05
N LEU A 42 -2.48 6.02 7.87
CA LEU A 42 -2.62 6.68 6.58
C LEU A 42 -1.29 7.29 6.10
N GLU A 43 -0.49 7.83 7.00
CA GLU A 43 0.79 8.47 6.67
C GLU A 43 1.77 7.46 6.03
N THR A 44 1.88 6.28 6.62
CA THR A 44 2.71 5.19 6.07
C THR A 44 2.19 4.70 4.73
N LEU A 45 0.87 4.66 4.53
CA LEU A 45 0.27 4.31 3.23
C LEU A 45 0.53 5.38 2.17
N ASP A 46 0.45 6.65 2.52
CA ASP A 46 0.73 7.77 1.60
C ASP A 46 2.22 7.77 1.20
N ASN A 47 3.13 7.62 2.16
CA ASN A 47 4.57 7.49 1.89
C ASN A 47 4.90 6.27 1.00
N LEU A 48 4.25 5.12 1.28
CA LEU A 48 4.37 3.93 0.45
C LEU A 48 3.93 4.23 -1.00
N MET A 49 2.82 4.92 -1.18
CA MET A 49 2.31 5.28 -2.51
C MET A 49 3.29 6.18 -3.28
N GLU A 50 3.93 7.14 -2.60
CA GLU A 50 4.94 8.01 -3.19
C GLU A 50 6.18 7.23 -3.66
N GLU A 51 6.70 6.31 -2.85
CA GLU A 51 7.83 5.46 -3.26
C GLU A 51 7.46 4.53 -4.42
N LEU A 52 6.23 4.01 -4.43
CA LEU A 52 5.72 3.17 -5.52
C LEU A 52 5.60 3.92 -6.85
N PHE A 53 5.38 5.24 -6.85
CA PHE A 53 5.41 6.04 -8.08
C PHE A 53 6.81 6.10 -8.70
N ALA A 54 7.86 6.05 -7.89
CA ALA A 54 9.24 6.06 -8.36
C ALA A 54 9.71 4.67 -8.84
N ALA A 55 9.01 3.59 -8.48
CA ALA A 55 9.35 2.24 -8.88
C ALA A 55 9.18 2.02 -10.39
N ASN A 56 10.21 1.48 -11.04
CA ASN A 56 10.23 1.20 -12.48
C ASN A 56 9.85 -0.24 -12.79
N THR A 57 10.04 -1.15 -11.83
CA THR A 57 9.78 -2.58 -12.01
C THR A 57 8.85 -3.13 -10.93
N LYS A 58 8.25 -4.29 -11.24
CA LYS A 58 7.43 -5.05 -10.28
C LYS A 58 8.25 -5.44 -9.06
N GLU A 59 9.48 -5.86 -9.27
CA GLU A 59 10.40 -6.33 -8.23
C GLU A 59 10.76 -5.20 -7.27
N GLU A 60 11.08 -4.00 -7.79
CA GLU A 60 11.29 -2.80 -6.97
C GLU A 60 10.07 -2.47 -6.12
N ALA A 61 8.89 -2.49 -6.74
CA ALA A 61 7.64 -2.21 -6.05
C ALA A 61 7.34 -3.22 -4.93
N GLN A 62 7.62 -4.51 -5.15
CA GLN A 62 7.49 -5.54 -4.12
C GLN A 62 8.48 -5.33 -2.96
N VAL A 63 9.73 -5.00 -3.25
CA VAL A 63 10.75 -4.70 -2.22
C VAL A 63 10.35 -3.49 -1.38
N ILE A 64 9.76 -2.46 -1.99
CA ILE A 64 9.24 -1.30 -1.25
C ILE A 64 8.13 -1.76 -0.30
N ILE A 65 7.12 -2.50 -0.78
CA ILE A 65 6.02 -3.00 0.07
C ILE A 65 6.57 -3.85 1.23
N ASP A 66 7.51 -4.76 0.98
CA ASP A 66 8.14 -5.59 2.01
C ASP A 66 8.86 -4.77 3.08
N ARG A 67 9.59 -3.73 2.67
CA ARG A 67 10.29 -2.83 3.58
C ARG A 67 9.31 -2.13 4.52
N TYR A 68 8.20 -1.63 3.98
CA TYR A 68 7.17 -0.94 4.77
C TYR A 68 6.50 -1.87 5.76
N ILE A 69 6.09 -3.07 5.33
CA ILE A 69 5.47 -4.06 6.23
C ILE A 69 6.43 -4.49 7.33
N THR A 70 7.69 -4.77 6.98
CA THR A 70 8.71 -5.15 7.97
C THR A 70 8.89 -4.07 9.02
N ARG A 71 8.90 -2.80 8.62
CA ARG A 71 9.02 -1.66 9.54
C ARG A 71 7.80 -1.48 10.43
N THR A 72 6.61 -1.81 9.94
CA THR A 72 5.36 -1.70 10.71
C THR A 72 5.19 -2.84 11.73
N LEU A 73 5.75 -4.03 11.45
CA LEU A 73 5.66 -5.20 12.32
C LEU A 73 6.72 -5.25 13.43
N GLN A 74 7.72 -4.36 13.40
CA GLN A 74 8.73 -4.19 14.44
C GLN A 74 8.26 -3.21 15.53
#